data_AF-A0A9D5YXC8-F1
#
_entry.id   AF-A0A9D5YXC8-F1
#
_cell.length_a   1.000
_cell.length_b   1.000
_cell.length_c   1.000
_cell.angle_alpha   90.00
_cell.angle_beta   90.00
_cell.angle_gamma   90.00
#
_symmetry.space_group_name_H-M   'P 1'
#
loop_
_entity.id
_entity.type
_entity.pdbx_description
1 polymer ?
#
loop_
_entity_poly.entity_id
_entity_poly.type
_entity_poly.pdbx_seq_one_letter_code
_entity_poly.pdbx_strand_id
1 'polypeptide(L)'
;MSMMTQEFTQYVQTHHRDLCLDRACLLVARAFQSDLDVGYYLHRIDAMAEEIYSRLLPGAGPDEVHDEIAEYLYLDCGYSGNVLNYYDARNSFLNEVIERQLGIPISLSVLHMEVARRLGLAVWGVGLPMHFVVGGHYRGEVAYWDPFFSGARLSEEDCAARVHNLSQGRIAFDPVFLSPLSARRLLLRLLTNLKMIFIQRGQAQNALVVVEMILPLTPNPSLEIRDRGMIWLRMGDLSRARVDLEFYLAANPDADDADAVRLRLSQLGRSPGAHS
;
A
#
# COMPACT_ATOMS: atom_id res chain seq x y z
N MET A 1 -6.10 -10.11 -18.19
CA MET A 1 -6.30 -9.04 -17.19
C MET A 1 -7.75 -9.11 -16.76
N SER A 2 -8.03 -9.22 -15.46
CA SER A 2 -9.40 -9.26 -14.96
C SER A 2 -10.13 -7.93 -15.19
N MET A 3 -11.45 -7.96 -15.42
CA MET A 3 -12.28 -6.75 -15.43
C MET A 3 -12.19 -5.99 -14.10
N MET A 4 -11.91 -6.68 -12.99
CA MET A 4 -11.79 -6.10 -11.65
C MET A 4 -10.62 -5.12 -11.51
N THR A 5 -9.52 -5.34 -12.23
CA THR A 5 -8.28 -4.54 -12.10
C THR A 5 -8.06 -3.57 -13.25
N GLN A 6 -8.94 -3.60 -14.26
CA GLN A 6 -8.79 -2.84 -15.49
C GLN A 6 -8.71 -1.34 -15.24
N GLU A 7 -9.60 -0.81 -14.41
CA GLU A 7 -9.64 0.63 -14.18
C GLU A 7 -8.46 1.15 -13.36
N PHE A 8 -8.06 0.41 -12.31
CA PHE A 8 -6.83 0.68 -11.59
C PHE A 8 -5.63 0.67 -12.54
N THR A 9 -5.53 -0.35 -13.38
CA THR A 9 -4.41 -0.53 -14.31
C THR A 9 -4.32 0.62 -15.31
N GLN A 10 -5.45 0.96 -15.93
CA GLN A 10 -5.54 2.09 -16.86
C GLN A 10 -5.14 3.40 -16.17
N TYR A 11 -5.61 3.64 -14.94
CA TYR A 11 -5.30 4.84 -14.18
C TYR A 11 -3.79 4.97 -13.92
N VAL A 12 -3.14 3.93 -13.38
CA VAL A 12 -1.71 3.98 -13.05
C VAL A 12 -0.79 3.95 -14.27
N GLN A 13 -1.27 3.48 -15.42
CA GLN A 13 -0.54 3.53 -16.68
C GLN A 13 -0.67 4.89 -17.37
N THR A 14 -1.80 5.57 -17.25
CA THR A 14 -2.01 6.88 -17.88
C THR A 14 -1.41 8.03 -17.06
N HIS A 15 -1.35 7.89 -15.73
CA HIS A 15 -0.84 8.93 -14.82
C HIS A 15 0.55 8.55 -14.29
N HIS A 16 1.58 8.72 -15.13
CA HIS A 16 2.94 8.34 -14.77
C HIS A 16 3.60 9.31 -13.77
N ARG A 17 3.37 10.62 -13.93
CA ARG A 17 4.05 11.68 -13.16
C ARG A 17 3.13 12.38 -12.16
N ASP A 18 1.83 12.33 -12.41
CA ASP A 18 0.76 13.08 -11.77
C ASP A 18 -0.27 12.15 -11.09
N LEU A 19 0.17 10.96 -10.68
CA LEU A 19 -0.67 9.99 -10.01
C LEU A 19 -1.22 10.56 -8.69
N CYS A 20 -2.52 10.83 -8.62
CA CYS A 20 -3.20 11.13 -7.35
C CYS A 20 -3.34 9.83 -6.54
N LEU A 21 -2.78 9.83 -5.34
CA LEU A 21 -2.64 8.62 -4.53
C LEU A 21 -3.95 8.20 -3.88
N ASP A 22 -4.74 9.16 -3.38
CA ASP A 22 -6.11 8.95 -2.88
C ASP A 22 -6.97 8.16 -3.89
N ARG A 23 -7.03 8.64 -5.14
CA ARG A 23 -7.77 7.98 -6.22
C ARG A 23 -7.22 6.59 -6.50
N ALA A 24 -5.90 6.41 -6.61
CA ALA A 24 -5.33 5.09 -6.81
C ALA A 24 -5.70 4.11 -5.67
N CYS A 25 -5.64 4.54 -4.42
CA CYS A 25 -6.02 3.75 -3.26
C CYS A 25 -7.51 3.39 -3.25
N LEU A 26 -8.39 4.30 -3.66
CA LEU A 26 -9.82 4.02 -3.81
C LEU A 26 -10.11 3.07 -4.97
N LEU A 27 -9.33 3.14 -6.06
CA LEU A 27 -9.40 2.15 -7.15
C LEU A 27 -8.97 0.76 -6.70
N VAL A 28 -7.99 0.65 -5.79
CA VAL A 28 -7.65 -0.64 -5.16
C VAL A 28 -8.84 -1.20 -4.39
N ALA A 29 -9.52 -0.37 -3.58
CA ALA A 29 -10.70 -0.81 -2.84
C ALA A 29 -11.85 -1.23 -3.76
N ARG A 30 -12.12 -0.46 -4.83
CA ARG A 30 -13.18 -0.77 -5.80
C ARG A 30 -12.98 -2.09 -6.53
N ALA A 31 -11.74 -2.54 -6.71
CA ALA A 31 -11.47 -3.87 -7.27
C ALA A 31 -12.05 -5.01 -6.42
N PHE A 32 -12.32 -4.77 -5.12
CA PHE A 32 -12.94 -5.71 -4.19
C PHE A 32 -14.38 -5.33 -3.80
N GLN A 33 -14.78 -4.09 -4.08
CA GLN A 33 -16.06 -3.49 -3.71
C GLN A 33 -16.63 -2.77 -4.94
N SER A 34 -17.27 -3.53 -5.84
CA SER A 34 -17.62 -3.05 -7.19
C SER A 34 -18.58 -1.86 -7.21
N ASP A 35 -19.36 -1.69 -6.15
CA ASP A 35 -20.32 -0.61 -5.94
C ASP A 35 -19.72 0.62 -5.24
N LEU A 36 -18.42 0.61 -4.93
CA LEU A 36 -17.74 1.72 -4.26
C LEU A 36 -17.80 3.01 -5.10
N ASP A 37 -18.41 4.05 -4.56
CA ASP A 37 -18.39 5.39 -5.14
C ASP A 37 -17.05 6.09 -4.83
N VAL A 38 -16.12 6.07 -5.78
CA VAL A 38 -14.82 6.74 -5.64
C VAL A 38 -14.98 8.26 -5.48
N GLY A 39 -15.95 8.88 -6.15
CA GLY A 39 -16.17 10.33 -6.08
C GLY A 39 -16.61 10.77 -4.69
N TYR A 40 -17.51 10.01 -4.07
CA TYR A 40 -17.95 10.24 -2.70
C TYR A 40 -16.77 10.31 -1.71
N TYR A 41 -15.86 9.33 -1.74
CA TYR A 41 -14.73 9.33 -0.80
C TYR A 41 -13.67 10.39 -1.11
N LEU A 42 -13.49 10.78 -2.37
CA LEU A 42 -12.63 11.92 -2.70
C LEU A 42 -13.21 13.22 -2.10
N HIS A 43 -14.52 13.43 -2.24
CA HIS A 43 -15.21 14.58 -1.64
C HIS A 43 -15.17 14.55 -0.10
N ARG A 44 -15.16 13.37 0.52
CA ARG A 44 -14.94 13.28 1.98
C ARG A 44 -13.56 13.78 2.39
N ILE A 45 -12.51 13.50 1.62
CA ILE A 45 -11.16 14.00 1.91
C ILE A 45 -11.09 15.51 1.64
N ASP A 46 -11.78 15.99 0.59
CA ASP A 46 -11.94 17.43 0.33
C ASP A 46 -12.61 18.13 1.54
N ALA A 47 -13.72 17.58 2.04
CA ALA A 47 -14.45 18.13 3.18
C ALA A 47 -13.60 18.16 4.47
N MET A 48 -12.80 17.12 4.75
CA MET A 48 -11.87 17.13 5.88
C MET A 48 -10.87 18.29 5.77
N ALA A 49 -10.32 18.53 4.57
CA ALA A 49 -9.40 19.64 4.35
C ALA A 49 -10.10 21.00 4.47
N GLU A 50 -11.35 21.13 4.01
CA GLU A 50 -12.15 22.36 4.18
C GLU A 50 -12.45 22.65 5.65
N GLU A 51 -12.80 21.63 6.45
CA GLU A 51 -13.02 21.76 7.88
C GLU A 51 -11.75 22.23 8.60
N ILE A 52 -10.60 21.62 8.30
CA ILE A 52 -9.29 22.04 8.82
C ILE A 52 -8.98 23.49 8.42
N TYR A 53 -9.16 23.82 7.13
CA TYR A 53 -8.90 25.17 6.62
C TYR A 53 -9.74 26.23 7.34
N SER A 54 -11.00 25.92 7.66
CA SER A 54 -11.92 26.85 8.35
C SER A 54 -11.50 27.20 9.79
N ARG A 55 -10.64 26.37 10.40
CA ARG A 55 -10.12 26.56 11.76
C ARG A 55 -8.83 27.36 11.80
N LEU A 56 -8.10 27.40 10.68
CA LEU A 56 -6.85 28.13 10.58
C LEU A 56 -7.07 29.64 10.60
N LEU A 57 -6.22 30.35 11.34
CA LEU A 57 -6.20 31.81 11.30
C LEU A 57 -5.71 32.30 9.93
N PRO A 58 -6.19 33.47 9.45
CA PRO A 58 -5.65 34.08 8.24
C PRO A 58 -4.13 34.26 8.33
N GLY A 59 -3.40 33.68 7.37
CA GLY A 59 -1.93 33.74 7.34
C GLY A 59 -1.22 32.64 8.15
N ALA A 60 -1.94 31.61 8.60
CA ALA A 60 -1.35 30.41 9.20
C ALA A 60 -0.21 29.86 8.32
N GLY A 61 0.94 29.60 8.94
CA GLY A 61 2.10 29.01 8.29
C GLY A 61 2.05 27.48 8.27
N PRO A 62 3.04 26.82 7.64
CA PRO A 62 3.09 25.37 7.53
C PRO A 62 3.04 24.62 8.87
N ASP A 63 3.66 25.18 9.92
CA ASP A 63 3.69 24.59 11.25
C ASP A 63 2.28 24.54 11.87
N GLU A 64 1.52 25.63 11.76
CA GLU A 64 0.12 25.67 12.22
C GLU A 64 -0.77 24.71 11.42
N VAL A 65 -0.52 24.55 10.11
CA VAL A 65 -1.25 23.56 9.30
C VAL A 65 -0.93 22.13 9.76
N HIS A 66 0.32 21.82 10.07
CA HIS A 66 0.70 20.51 10.63
C HIS A 66 -0.03 20.21 11.94
N ASP A 67 -0.05 21.18 12.86
CA ASP A 67 -0.68 21.04 14.17
C ASP A 67 -2.20 20.85 14.02
N GLU A 68 -2.87 21.63 13.16
CA GLU A 68 -4.32 21.50 12.95
C GLU A 68 -4.71 20.19 12.25
N ILE A 69 -3.89 19.70 11.31
CA ILE A 69 -4.11 18.36 10.72
C ILE A 69 -4.03 17.28 11.80
N ALA A 70 -3.07 17.38 12.72
CA ALA A 70 -2.90 16.40 13.77
C ALA A 70 -4.06 16.44 14.78
N GLU A 71 -4.46 17.64 15.21
CA GLU A 71 -5.61 17.86 16.08
C GLU A 71 -6.89 17.27 15.44
N TYR A 72 -7.20 17.67 14.21
CA TYR A 72 -8.42 17.25 13.52
C TYR A 72 -8.46 15.75 13.25
N LEU A 73 -7.42 15.16 12.65
CA LEU A 73 -7.47 13.75 12.28
C LEU A 73 -7.38 12.84 13.52
N TYR A 74 -6.50 13.14 14.46
CA TYR A 74 -6.16 12.16 15.49
C TYR A 74 -6.85 12.41 16.82
N LEU A 75 -7.17 13.66 17.17
CA LEU A 75 -7.90 13.97 18.40
C LEU A 75 -9.40 14.07 18.16
N ASP A 76 -9.84 14.86 17.18
CA ASP A 76 -11.27 15.04 16.92
C ASP A 76 -11.89 13.83 16.22
N CYS A 77 -11.28 13.39 15.13
CA CYS A 77 -11.76 12.25 14.35
C CYS A 77 -11.31 10.90 14.89
N GLY A 78 -10.30 10.84 15.77
CA GLY A 78 -9.85 9.60 16.40
C GLY A 78 -9.22 8.57 15.44
N TYR A 79 -8.70 8.99 14.28
CA TYR A 79 -7.99 8.09 13.38
C TYR A 79 -6.82 7.42 14.10
N SER A 80 -6.71 6.10 14.02
CA SER A 80 -5.66 5.37 14.72
C SER A 80 -5.31 4.03 14.07
N GLY A 81 -4.15 3.51 14.45
CA GLY A 81 -3.69 2.19 14.06
C GLY A 81 -4.54 1.07 14.64
N ASN A 82 -4.96 0.12 13.80
CA ASN A 82 -5.67 -1.07 14.27
C ASN A 82 -4.70 -2.09 14.88
N VAL A 83 -4.29 -1.87 16.12
CA VAL A 83 -3.35 -2.74 16.84
C VAL A 83 -3.94 -4.12 17.14
N LEU A 84 -5.25 -4.21 17.37
CA LEU A 84 -5.93 -5.45 17.76
C LEU A 84 -6.08 -6.43 16.60
N ASN A 85 -6.32 -5.90 15.39
CA ASN A 85 -6.50 -6.71 14.19
C ASN A 85 -5.72 -6.11 13.01
N TYR A 86 -4.41 -6.01 13.19
CA TYR A 86 -3.50 -5.39 12.22
C TYR A 86 -3.64 -5.95 10.80
N TYR A 87 -3.76 -7.28 10.69
CA TYR A 87 -3.86 -7.99 9.41
C TYR A 87 -5.29 -8.07 8.85
N ASP A 88 -6.23 -7.23 9.32
CA ASP A 88 -7.50 -7.01 8.63
C ASP A 88 -7.27 -6.28 7.30
N ALA A 89 -7.66 -6.90 6.18
CA ALA A 89 -7.53 -6.31 4.85
C ALA A 89 -8.22 -4.95 4.74
N ARG A 90 -9.33 -4.75 5.48
CA ARG A 90 -10.05 -3.46 5.54
C ARG A 90 -9.17 -2.32 6.03
N ASN A 91 -8.14 -2.60 6.83
CA ASN A 91 -7.21 -1.56 7.27
C ASN A 91 -6.35 -1.01 6.11
N SER A 92 -6.34 -1.64 4.94
CA SER A 92 -5.60 -1.18 3.75
C SER A 92 -6.48 -0.55 2.67
N PHE A 93 -7.81 -0.58 2.82
CA PHE A 93 -8.74 0.03 1.87
C PHE A 93 -9.11 1.43 2.34
N LEU A 94 -8.81 2.47 1.53
CA LEU A 94 -8.90 3.85 1.99
C LEU A 94 -10.32 4.25 2.41
N ASN A 95 -11.35 3.75 1.72
CA ASN A 95 -12.74 3.97 2.10
C ASN A 95 -13.06 3.38 3.48
N GLU A 96 -12.62 2.14 3.76
CA GLU A 96 -12.80 1.50 5.06
C GLU A 96 -12.04 2.21 6.17
N VAL A 97 -10.85 2.77 5.87
CA VAL A 97 -10.08 3.57 6.82
C VAL A 97 -10.83 4.85 7.17
N ILE A 98 -11.41 5.52 6.17
CA ILE A 98 -12.23 6.73 6.35
C ILE A 98 -13.51 6.42 7.16
N GLU A 99 -14.20 5.31 6.90
CA GLU A 99 -15.43 4.96 7.62
C GLU A 99 -15.17 4.47 9.05
N ARG A 100 -14.12 3.69 9.25
CA ARG A 100 -13.86 2.99 10.53
C ARG A 100 -12.88 3.73 11.42
N GLN A 101 -12.25 4.79 10.92
CA GLN A 101 -11.18 5.54 11.58
C GLN A 101 -10.00 4.65 12.02
N LEU A 102 -9.82 3.51 11.35
CA LEU A 102 -8.84 2.48 11.69
C LEU A 102 -8.07 2.02 10.45
N GLY A 103 -6.74 2.03 10.53
CA GLY A 103 -5.90 1.66 9.40
C GLY A 103 -4.57 1.00 9.77
N ILE A 104 -3.75 0.76 8.76
CA ILE A 104 -2.33 0.43 8.88
C ILE A 104 -1.47 1.70 8.72
N PRO A 105 -0.17 1.67 9.03
CA PRO A 105 0.69 2.86 8.89
C PRO A 105 0.60 3.49 7.49
N ILE A 106 0.63 2.65 6.44
CA ILE A 106 0.61 3.11 5.06
C ILE A 106 -0.69 3.86 4.73
N SER A 107 -1.85 3.31 5.06
CA SER A 107 -3.15 3.86 4.67
C SER A 107 -3.52 5.12 5.46
N LEU A 108 -3.14 5.18 6.75
CA LEU A 108 -3.30 6.38 7.57
C LEU A 108 -2.38 7.50 7.09
N SER A 109 -1.14 7.16 6.68
CA SER A 109 -0.26 8.12 6.02
C SER A 109 -0.81 8.61 4.69
N VAL A 110 -1.47 7.77 3.87
CA VAL A 110 -2.15 8.23 2.65
C VAL A 110 -3.20 9.28 2.99
N LEU A 111 -4.08 9.01 3.96
CA LEU A 111 -5.11 9.97 4.35
C LEU A 111 -4.50 11.31 4.82
N HIS A 112 -3.51 11.25 5.71
CA HIS A 112 -2.81 12.44 6.20
C HIS A 112 -2.16 13.23 5.05
N MET A 113 -1.43 12.56 4.17
CA MET A 113 -0.76 13.20 3.04
C MET A 113 -1.75 13.86 2.07
N GLU A 114 -2.88 13.22 1.83
CA GLU A 114 -3.88 13.71 0.87
C GLU A 114 -4.73 14.87 1.42
N VAL A 115 -4.92 14.93 2.74
CA VAL A 115 -5.45 16.11 3.43
C VAL A 115 -4.42 17.25 3.39
N ALA A 116 -3.17 16.99 3.75
CA ALA A 116 -2.08 17.98 3.70
C ALA A 116 -1.92 18.58 2.29
N ARG A 117 -1.97 17.74 1.25
CA ARG A 117 -1.89 18.19 -0.16
C ARG A 117 -2.99 19.19 -0.51
N ARG A 118 -4.22 19.00 -0.03
CA ARG A 118 -5.36 19.92 -0.27
C ARG A 118 -5.18 21.25 0.44
N LEU A 119 -4.51 21.24 1.59
CA LEU A 119 -4.14 22.43 2.36
C LEU A 119 -2.89 23.14 1.82
N GLY A 120 -2.30 22.66 0.73
CA GLY A 120 -1.06 23.21 0.17
C GLY A 120 0.19 22.92 1.00
N LEU A 121 0.10 22.01 1.97
CA LEU A 121 1.21 21.63 2.84
C LEU A 121 2.07 20.54 2.16
N ALA A 122 3.37 20.83 2.04
CA ALA A 122 4.33 19.90 1.43
C ALA A 122 4.75 18.82 2.43
N VAL A 123 4.25 17.60 2.21
CA VAL A 123 4.62 16.40 2.97
C VAL A 123 4.94 15.23 2.04
N TRP A 124 5.66 14.23 2.54
CA TRP A 124 6.00 13.03 1.78
C TRP A 124 5.88 11.76 2.62
N GLY A 125 5.68 10.63 1.95
CA GLY A 125 5.63 9.33 2.61
C GLY A 125 7.03 8.76 2.81
N VAL A 126 7.28 8.18 3.99
CA VAL A 126 8.56 7.56 4.36
C VAL A 126 8.35 6.10 4.72
N GLY A 127 9.07 5.23 4.01
CA GLY A 127 8.91 3.79 4.10
C GLY A 127 9.90 3.12 5.03
N LEU A 128 9.74 3.27 6.34
CA LEU A 128 10.56 2.54 7.32
C LEU A 128 10.41 1.01 7.20
N PRO A 129 11.43 0.21 7.54
CA PRO A 129 11.26 -1.23 7.73
C PRO A 129 10.11 -1.53 8.71
N MET A 130 9.18 -2.39 8.29
CA MET A 130 8.00 -2.80 9.06
C MET A 130 7.02 -1.68 9.47
N HIS A 131 7.24 -0.42 9.06
CA HIS A 131 6.39 0.71 9.44
C HIS A 131 6.24 1.73 8.28
N PHE A 132 5.50 2.81 8.51
CA PHE A 132 5.39 3.92 7.56
C PHE A 132 5.09 5.21 8.33
N VAL A 133 5.71 6.31 7.92
CA VAL A 133 5.52 7.63 8.55
C VAL A 133 5.38 8.71 7.48
N VAL A 134 4.93 9.90 7.88
CA VAL A 134 4.88 11.09 7.02
C VAL A 134 6.05 11.99 7.40
N GLY A 135 6.81 12.46 6.42
CA GLY A 135 7.85 13.48 6.59
C GLY A 135 7.37 14.84 6.09
N GLY A 136 7.90 15.91 6.68
CA GLY A 136 7.57 17.29 6.34
C GLY A 136 8.57 18.26 6.98
N HIS A 137 8.41 19.55 6.68
CA HIS A 137 9.19 20.60 7.33
C HIS A 137 8.41 21.19 8.50
N TYR A 138 9.05 21.26 9.67
CA TYR A 138 8.48 21.85 10.87
C TYR A 138 9.52 22.69 11.57
N ARG A 139 9.22 23.97 11.84
CA ARG A 139 10.15 24.94 12.47
C ARG A 139 11.50 25.05 11.77
N GLY A 140 11.51 24.90 10.44
CA GLY A 140 12.71 24.99 9.60
C GLY A 140 13.55 23.72 9.53
N GLU A 141 13.15 22.64 10.20
CA GLU A 141 13.84 21.35 10.19
C GLU A 141 12.95 20.25 9.58
N VAL A 142 13.54 19.10 9.26
CA VAL A 142 12.74 17.92 8.86
C VAL A 142 12.20 17.25 10.12
N ALA A 143 10.90 17.00 10.14
CA ALA A 143 10.22 16.24 11.17
C ALA A 143 9.38 15.13 10.56
N TYR A 144 9.02 14.15 11.39
CA TYR A 144 8.17 13.04 10.98
C TYR A 144 6.94 12.94 11.87
N TRP A 145 5.86 12.38 11.34
CA TRP A 145 4.63 12.09 12.06
C TRP A 145 4.25 10.64 11.84
N ASP A 146 3.70 10.02 12.88
CA ASP A 146 3.27 8.64 12.88
C ASP A 146 1.75 8.53 12.92
N PRO A 147 1.07 8.53 11.74
CA PRO A 147 -0.38 8.39 11.67
C PRO A 147 -0.94 7.13 12.34
N PHE A 148 -0.14 6.06 12.43
CA PHE A 148 -0.56 4.83 13.10
C PHE A 148 -0.66 5.02 14.62
N PHE A 149 0.22 5.81 15.20
CA PHE A 149 0.20 6.17 16.62
C PHE A 149 -0.33 7.60 16.80
N SER A 150 -1.52 7.85 16.24
CA SER A 150 -2.31 9.08 16.45
C SER A 150 -1.54 10.37 16.15
N GLY A 151 -0.72 10.36 15.10
CA GLY A 151 0.01 11.55 14.64
C GLY A 151 1.18 11.96 15.51
N ALA A 152 1.70 11.07 16.36
CA ALA A 152 2.86 11.37 17.19
C ALA A 152 4.02 11.92 16.34
N ARG A 153 4.54 13.08 16.72
CA ARG A 153 5.72 13.68 16.09
C ARG A 153 6.98 12.91 16.52
N LEU A 154 7.84 12.61 15.56
CA LEU A 154 9.04 11.81 15.71
C LEU A 154 10.27 12.57 15.20
N SER A 155 11.39 12.41 15.90
CA SER A 155 12.71 12.72 15.36
C SER A 155 13.26 11.59 14.48
N GLU A 156 14.44 11.78 13.90
CA GLU A 156 15.18 10.70 13.24
C GLU A 156 15.55 9.58 14.22
N GLU A 157 15.96 9.92 15.45
CA GLU A 157 16.27 8.95 16.50
C GLU A 157 15.04 8.12 16.88
N ASP A 158 13.86 8.74 16.96
CA ASP A 158 12.61 8.04 17.20
C ASP A 158 12.28 7.07 16.06
N CYS A 159 12.53 7.46 14.81
CA CYS A 159 12.36 6.59 13.65
C CYS A 159 13.34 5.40 13.69
N ALA A 160 14.61 5.65 14.04
CA ALA A 160 15.62 4.61 14.21
C ALA A 160 15.25 3.63 15.33
N ALA A 161 14.78 4.15 16.47
CA ALA A 161 14.28 3.34 17.57
C ALA A 161 13.07 2.48 17.13
N ARG A 162 12.15 3.04 16.33
CA ARG A 162 11.01 2.29 15.77
C ARG A 162 11.47 1.12 14.90
N VAL A 163 12.43 1.35 14.00
CA VAL A 163 13.01 0.29 13.14
C VAL A 163 13.67 -0.80 13.99
N HIS A 164 14.47 -0.40 14.98
CA HIS A 164 15.12 -1.34 15.88
C HIS A 164 14.10 -2.20 16.63
N ASN A 165 13.08 -1.58 17.23
CA ASN A 165 12.09 -2.28 18.04
C ASN A 165 11.23 -3.23 17.20
N LEU A 166 10.73 -2.79 16.05
CA LEU A 166 9.86 -3.61 15.19
C LEU A 166 10.63 -4.75 14.50
N SER A 167 11.90 -4.54 14.17
CA SER A 167 12.76 -5.59 13.60
C SER A 167 13.40 -6.50 14.65
N GLN A 168 13.20 -6.22 15.95
CA GLN A 168 13.89 -6.89 17.06
C GLN A 168 15.43 -6.85 16.90
N GLY A 169 15.96 -5.71 16.44
CA GLY A 169 17.39 -5.50 16.20
C GLY A 169 17.97 -6.23 14.99
N ARG A 170 17.16 -6.91 14.17
CA ARG A 170 17.65 -7.64 12.98
C ARG A 170 17.99 -6.73 11.81
N ILE A 171 17.43 -5.53 11.77
CA ILE A 171 17.68 -4.54 10.73
C ILE A 171 18.39 -3.36 11.37
N ALA A 172 19.63 -3.11 10.94
CA ALA A 172 20.35 -1.90 11.30
C ALA A 172 19.68 -0.68 10.64
N PHE A 173 19.57 0.42 11.37
CA PHE A 173 19.03 1.64 10.81
C PHE A 173 19.98 2.21 9.75
N ASP A 174 19.42 2.59 8.60
CA ASP A 174 20.09 3.28 7.53
C ASP A 174 19.29 4.57 7.24
N PRO A 175 19.92 5.77 7.26
CA PRO A 175 19.24 7.02 6.93
C PRO A 175 18.53 7.01 5.57
N VAL A 176 18.92 6.13 4.64
CA VAL A 176 18.19 5.93 3.38
C VAL A 176 16.72 5.54 3.60
N PHE A 177 16.37 4.93 4.73
CA PHE A 177 14.99 4.60 5.10
C PHE A 177 14.10 5.83 5.28
N LEU A 178 14.70 6.99 5.57
CA LEU A 178 13.99 8.28 5.69
C LEU A 178 13.74 8.97 4.34
N SER A 179 14.23 8.39 3.24
CA SER A 179 14.06 8.96 1.91
C SER A 179 12.58 8.99 1.49
N PRO A 180 12.12 10.09 0.86
CA PRO A 180 10.78 10.17 0.29
C PRO A 180 10.47 9.02 -0.67
N LEU A 181 9.29 8.43 -0.54
CA LEU A 181 8.77 7.44 -1.48
C LEU A 181 7.92 8.11 -2.56
N SER A 182 8.06 7.62 -3.80
CA SER A 182 7.12 7.96 -4.87
C SER A 182 5.77 7.29 -4.63
N ALA A 183 4.70 7.89 -5.17
CA ALA A 183 3.35 7.34 -5.06
C ALA A 183 3.25 5.89 -5.58
N ARG A 184 3.98 5.54 -6.66
CA ARG A 184 4.04 4.15 -7.16
C ARG A 184 4.67 3.20 -6.15
N ARG A 185 5.78 3.60 -5.49
CA ARG A 185 6.42 2.77 -4.46
C ARG A 185 5.53 2.61 -3.22
N LEU A 186 4.78 3.65 -2.86
CA LEU A 186 3.80 3.58 -1.78
C LEU A 186 2.68 2.59 -2.12
N LEU A 187 2.08 2.69 -3.31
CA LEU A 187 1.08 1.73 -3.80
C LEU A 187 1.60 0.29 -3.81
N LEU A 188 2.84 0.08 -4.26
CA LEU A 188 3.47 -1.24 -4.22
C LEU A 188 3.55 -1.79 -2.79
N ARG A 189 3.89 -0.97 -1.79
CA ARG A 189 3.88 -1.40 -0.37
C ARG A 189 2.48 -1.75 0.12
N LEU A 190 1.49 -0.92 -0.19
CA LEU A 190 0.08 -1.15 0.17
C LEU A 190 -0.44 -2.47 -0.44
N LEU A 191 -0.21 -2.67 -1.73
CA LEU A 191 -0.59 -3.89 -2.43
C LEU A 191 0.20 -5.11 -1.93
N THR A 192 1.49 -4.96 -1.64
CA THR A 192 2.28 -6.06 -1.07
C THR A 192 1.75 -6.49 0.30
N ASN A 193 1.31 -5.55 1.14
CA ASN A 193 0.65 -5.86 2.40
C ASN A 193 -0.65 -6.65 2.19
N LEU A 194 -1.51 -6.19 1.27
CA LEU A 194 -2.75 -6.91 0.92
C LEU A 194 -2.48 -8.30 0.35
N LYS A 195 -1.48 -8.45 -0.52
CA LYS A 195 -1.06 -9.75 -1.08
C LYS A 195 -0.71 -10.71 0.05
N MET A 196 0.10 -10.28 1.01
CA MET A 196 0.48 -11.08 2.16
C MET A 196 -0.72 -11.50 3.00
N ILE A 197 -1.63 -10.56 3.30
CA ILE A 197 -2.85 -10.84 4.07
C ILE A 197 -3.71 -11.91 3.36
N PHE A 198 -3.96 -11.75 2.06
CA PHE A 198 -4.82 -12.69 1.32
C PHE A 198 -4.17 -14.07 1.16
N ILE A 199 -2.86 -14.14 0.93
CA ILE A 199 -2.13 -15.43 0.87
C ILE A 199 -2.22 -16.16 2.21
N GLN A 200 -1.95 -15.47 3.33
CA GLN A 200 -1.99 -16.06 4.67
C GLN A 200 -3.39 -16.55 5.04
N ARG A 201 -4.44 -15.84 4.60
CA ARG A 201 -5.84 -16.24 4.79
C ARG A 201 -6.33 -17.31 3.81
N GLY A 202 -5.47 -17.76 2.89
CA GLY A 202 -5.83 -18.74 1.86
C GLY A 202 -6.80 -18.23 0.79
N GLN A 203 -6.99 -16.92 0.68
CA GLN A 203 -7.89 -16.28 -0.27
C GLN A 203 -7.19 -16.08 -1.62
N ALA A 204 -6.97 -17.19 -2.34
CA ALA A 204 -6.19 -17.21 -3.57
C ALA A 204 -6.73 -16.26 -4.65
N GLN A 205 -8.05 -16.18 -4.82
CA GLN A 205 -8.68 -15.29 -5.79
C GLN A 205 -8.41 -13.80 -5.47
N ASN A 206 -8.46 -13.41 -4.20
CA ASN A 206 -8.16 -12.03 -3.79
C ASN A 206 -6.68 -11.72 -3.95
N ALA A 207 -5.80 -12.67 -3.59
CA ALA A 207 -4.36 -12.54 -3.80
C ALA A 207 -4.03 -12.36 -5.29
N LEU A 208 -4.70 -13.09 -6.18
CA LEU A 208 -4.56 -12.92 -7.63
C LEU A 208 -4.89 -11.49 -8.07
N VAL A 209 -6.04 -10.96 -7.65
CA VAL A 209 -6.47 -9.58 -7.97
C VAL A 209 -5.41 -8.57 -7.55
N VAL A 210 -4.84 -8.73 -6.34
CA VAL A 210 -3.74 -7.88 -5.87
C VAL A 210 -2.49 -8.02 -6.75
N VAL A 211 -2.07 -9.24 -7.08
CA VAL A 211 -0.89 -9.45 -7.92
C VAL A 211 -1.08 -8.82 -9.29
N GLU A 212 -2.26 -8.94 -9.90
CA GLU A 212 -2.59 -8.27 -11.17
C GLU A 212 -2.47 -6.74 -11.08
N MET A 213 -2.80 -6.13 -9.94
CA MET A 213 -2.59 -4.68 -9.70
C MET A 213 -1.13 -4.31 -9.46
N ILE A 214 -0.31 -5.22 -8.94
CA ILE A 214 1.13 -4.98 -8.75
C ILE A 214 1.87 -4.94 -10.11
N LEU A 215 1.52 -5.84 -11.04
CA LEU A 215 2.20 -5.96 -12.35
C LEU A 215 2.43 -4.63 -13.10
N PRO A 216 1.42 -3.75 -13.32
CA PRO A 216 1.63 -2.49 -14.04
C PRO A 216 2.46 -1.45 -13.27
N LEU A 217 2.71 -1.67 -11.97
CA LEU A 217 3.55 -0.80 -11.14
C LEU A 217 5.02 -1.23 -11.14
N THR A 218 5.33 -2.47 -11.54
CA THR A 218 6.66 -3.07 -11.45
C THR A 218 7.35 -3.11 -12.82
N PRO A 219 8.50 -2.42 -13.01
CA PRO A 219 9.21 -2.41 -14.30
C PRO A 219 9.73 -3.77 -14.77
N ASN A 220 10.10 -4.67 -13.86
CA ASN A 220 10.54 -6.03 -14.16
C ASN A 220 9.80 -7.04 -13.27
N PRO A 221 8.57 -7.44 -13.65
CA PRO A 221 7.66 -8.14 -12.75
C PRO A 221 7.90 -9.66 -12.69
N SER A 222 9.13 -10.14 -12.86
CA SER A 222 9.40 -11.57 -12.98
C SER A 222 9.02 -12.35 -11.71
N LEU A 223 9.26 -11.77 -10.53
CA LEU A 223 8.86 -12.32 -9.23
C LEU A 223 7.34 -12.28 -9.02
N GLU A 224 6.69 -11.20 -9.45
CA GLU A 224 5.23 -11.06 -9.38
C GLU A 224 4.52 -12.03 -10.33
N ILE A 225 5.08 -12.28 -11.51
CA ILE A 225 4.59 -13.28 -12.45
C ILE A 225 4.76 -14.68 -11.87
N ARG A 226 5.90 -14.97 -11.22
CA ARG A 226 6.08 -16.23 -10.46
C ARG A 226 4.98 -16.39 -9.41
N ASP A 227 4.77 -15.37 -8.59
CA ASP A 227 3.74 -15.40 -7.53
C ASP A 227 2.34 -15.64 -8.13
N ARG A 228 2.03 -14.98 -9.27
CA ARG A 228 0.77 -15.20 -10.01
C ARG A 228 0.63 -16.65 -10.50
N GLY A 229 1.69 -17.21 -11.07
CA GLY A 229 1.74 -18.61 -11.49
C GLY A 229 1.51 -19.59 -10.34
N MET A 230 2.10 -19.32 -9.17
CA MET A 230 1.86 -20.12 -7.96
C MET A 230 0.42 -20.01 -7.44
N ILE A 231 -0.20 -18.84 -7.57
CA ILE A 231 -1.60 -18.63 -7.21
C ILE A 231 -2.52 -19.37 -8.19
N TRP A 232 -2.27 -19.30 -9.50
CA TRP A 232 -2.99 -20.08 -10.51
C TRP A 232 -2.94 -21.57 -10.23
N LEU A 233 -1.73 -22.07 -9.89
CA LEU A 233 -1.52 -23.46 -9.53
C LEU A 233 -2.37 -23.87 -8.32
N ARG A 234 -2.43 -23.03 -7.28
CA ARG A 234 -3.25 -23.26 -6.08
C ARG A 234 -4.75 -23.27 -6.40
N MET A 235 -5.18 -22.53 -7.42
CA MET A 235 -6.58 -22.52 -7.89
C MET A 235 -6.90 -23.60 -8.92
N GLY A 236 -5.92 -24.45 -9.28
CA GLY A 236 -6.10 -25.53 -10.25
C GLY A 236 -6.02 -25.11 -11.71
N ASP A 237 -5.69 -23.85 -12.01
CA ASP A 237 -5.52 -23.40 -13.40
C ASP A 237 -4.11 -23.71 -13.90
N LEU A 238 -3.95 -24.95 -14.37
CA LEU A 238 -2.64 -25.47 -14.77
C LEU A 238 -2.09 -24.78 -16.02
N SER A 239 -2.97 -24.33 -16.92
CA SER A 239 -2.59 -23.68 -18.17
C SER A 239 -1.97 -22.31 -17.90
N ARG A 240 -2.63 -21.46 -17.12
CA ARG A 240 -2.10 -20.13 -16.75
C ARG A 240 -0.90 -20.25 -15.81
N ALA A 241 -0.93 -21.20 -14.89
CA ALA A 241 0.22 -21.48 -14.01
C ALA A 241 1.47 -21.83 -14.82
N ARG A 242 1.34 -22.70 -15.83
CA ARG A 242 2.46 -23.10 -16.68
C ARG A 242 3.08 -21.91 -17.39
N VAL A 243 2.27 -21.09 -18.06
CA VAL A 243 2.73 -19.92 -18.80
C VAL A 243 3.53 -18.96 -17.90
N ASP A 244 2.99 -18.63 -16.74
CA ASP A 244 3.63 -17.69 -15.81
C ASP A 244 4.93 -18.25 -15.22
N LEU A 245 4.94 -19.52 -14.82
CA LEU A 245 6.13 -20.15 -14.22
C LEU A 245 7.25 -20.41 -15.23
N GLU A 246 6.90 -20.74 -16.48
CA GLU A 246 7.88 -20.85 -17.58
C GLU A 246 8.51 -19.49 -17.90
N PHE A 247 7.70 -18.42 -17.96
CA PHE A 247 8.20 -17.06 -18.12
C PHE A 247 9.20 -16.69 -17.00
N TYR A 248 8.84 -16.98 -15.75
CA TYR A 248 9.71 -16.71 -14.61
C TYR A 248 11.06 -17.43 -14.70
N LEU A 249 11.06 -18.73 -15.03
CA LEU A 249 12.27 -19.53 -15.17
C LEU A 249 13.15 -19.09 -16.35
N ALA A 250 12.54 -18.63 -17.44
CA ALA A 250 13.27 -18.09 -18.57
C ALA A 250 13.98 -16.78 -18.20
N ALA A 251 13.35 -15.93 -17.39
CA ALA A 251 13.93 -14.67 -16.91
C ALA A 251 14.93 -14.86 -15.75
N ASN A 252 14.79 -15.92 -14.95
CA ASN A 252 15.60 -16.17 -13.75
C ASN A 252 16.02 -17.66 -13.66
N PRO A 253 16.88 -18.14 -14.57
CA PRO A 253 17.24 -19.57 -14.64
C PRO A 253 17.98 -20.08 -13.40
N ASP A 254 18.72 -19.20 -12.71
CA ASP A 254 19.61 -19.54 -11.60
C ASP A 254 19.07 -19.02 -10.24
N ALA A 255 17.77 -18.72 -10.15
CA ALA A 255 17.16 -18.32 -8.87
C ALA A 255 17.17 -19.46 -7.85
N ASP A 256 17.30 -19.14 -6.56
CA ASP A 256 17.37 -20.12 -5.46
C ASP A 256 16.17 -21.09 -5.43
N ASP A 257 14.99 -20.64 -5.86
CA ASP A 257 13.77 -21.45 -5.92
C ASP A 257 13.49 -22.06 -7.31
N ALA A 258 14.38 -21.86 -8.30
CA ALA A 258 14.16 -22.31 -9.68
C ALA A 258 13.92 -23.83 -9.79
N ASP A 259 14.69 -24.65 -9.06
CA ASP A 259 14.52 -26.10 -9.06
C ASP A 259 13.18 -26.53 -8.44
N ALA A 260 12.74 -25.85 -7.38
CA ALA A 260 11.43 -26.09 -6.79
C ALA A 260 10.30 -25.72 -7.76
N VAL A 261 10.46 -24.65 -8.54
CA VAL A 261 9.50 -24.26 -9.59
C VAL A 261 9.49 -25.27 -10.74
N ARG A 262 10.66 -25.71 -11.23
CA ARG A 262 10.78 -26.76 -12.27
C ARG A 262 10.11 -28.06 -11.84
N LEU A 263 10.30 -28.46 -10.59
CA LEU A 263 9.67 -29.65 -10.04
C LEU A 263 8.15 -29.54 -10.09
N ARG A 264 7.57 -28.41 -9.67
CA ARG A 264 6.12 -28.16 -9.76
C ARG A 264 5.62 -28.24 -11.20
N LEU A 265 6.31 -27.61 -12.16
CA LEU A 265 5.97 -27.68 -13.58
C LEU A 265 5.99 -29.12 -14.13
N SER A 266 7.00 -29.92 -13.75
CA SER A 266 7.10 -31.31 -14.18
C SER A 266 5.94 -32.17 -13.68
N GLN A 267 5.43 -31.89 -12.48
CA GLN A 267 4.27 -32.57 -11.90
C GLN A 267 2.97 -32.20 -12.64
N LEU A 268 2.87 -30.97 -13.18
CA LEU A 268 1.74 -30.57 -14.04
C LEU A 268 1.67 -31.37 -15.35
N GLY A 269 2.82 -31.74 -15.90
CA GLY A 269 2.90 -32.58 -17.11
C GLY A 269 2.53 -34.05 -16.91
N ARG A 270 2.38 -34.50 -15.64
CA ARG A 270 2.13 -35.91 -15.27
C ARG A 270 0.70 -36.19 -14.77
N SER A 271 -0.22 -35.22 -14.79
CA SER A 271 -1.62 -35.50 -14.45
C SER A 271 -2.21 -36.53 -15.43
N PRO A 272 -2.79 -37.66 -14.95
CA PRO A 272 -3.30 -38.71 -15.82
C PRO A 272 -4.41 -38.15 -16.70
N GLY A 273 -4.40 -38.53 -17.97
CA GLY A 273 -5.40 -38.11 -18.94
C GLY A 273 -6.83 -38.38 -18.45
N ALA A 274 -7.74 -37.53 -18.93
CA ALA A 274 -9.15 -37.85 -19.04
C ALA A 274 -9.31 -39.33 -19.41
N HIS A 275 -9.76 -40.13 -18.45
CA HIS A 275 -10.32 -41.44 -18.74
C HIS A 275 -11.75 -41.16 -19.18
N SER A 276 -11.94 -41.33 -20.49
CA SER A 276 -13.17 -41.76 -21.20
C SER A 276 -14.47 -41.02 -20.89
#